data_AF-A0A2H0VEJ5-F1
#
_entry.id   AF-A0A2H0VEJ5-F1
#
_cell.length_a   1.000
_cell.length_b   1.000
_cell.length_c   1.000
_cell.angle_alpha   90.00
_cell.angle_beta   90.00
_cell.angle_gamma   90.00
#
_symmetry.space_group_name_H-M   'P 1'
#
loop_
_entity.id
_entity.type
_entity.pdbx_description
1 polymer ?
#
loop_
_entity_poly.entity_id
_entity_poly.type
_entity_poly.pdbx_seq_one_letter_code
_entity_poly.pdbx_strand_id
1 'polypeptide(L)'
;MSSKVVYVVIIIVVALVAGFVLKRAIFAESFDWPTSGQKSLEKVSVADGETEEIMITGGYRHSVLLEEIVGGGPEKDGIPSIDDPKFVDVREAEDYLDDTEPGISLTIGDTTRFYPFQILVWHEIVNDTIDGKRVMVTFCPLCLTGVVFDPIVSGERVEFGTSGKLWNSNLVMYDRKTDSLWSQVLGEAIAGEKTGTKLGIIPWDQMKFGIWKQKYPNGEVLSRDTGATKFYGIDPYGDYYTNDKLLYSRVNNRDDRLIEKDNILGIVINGKPKAYLVDAVRAAGGVEDDFSGEKIFLEYDKELDAIRIFRNNKDGEKERINPIPSFWFSWVAIYPNTELYK
;
A
#
# COMPACT_ATOMS: atom_id res chain seq x y z
N MET A 1 -2.70 20.11 -41.93
CA MET A 1 -1.92 18.99 -41.36
C MET A 1 -2.90 17.92 -40.92
N SER A 2 -2.80 16.69 -41.43
CA SER A 2 -3.76 15.60 -41.13
C SER A 2 -3.75 15.26 -39.63
N SER A 3 -4.92 15.05 -39.03
CA SER A 3 -5.09 14.67 -37.61
C SER A 3 -4.23 13.48 -37.20
N LYS A 4 -3.97 12.55 -38.14
CA LYS A 4 -3.08 11.41 -37.90
C LYS A 4 -1.62 11.80 -37.65
N VAL A 5 -1.15 12.89 -38.27
CA VAL A 5 0.23 13.37 -38.09
C VAL A 5 0.40 14.05 -36.73
N VAL A 6 -0.63 14.73 -36.23
CA VAL A 6 -0.63 15.35 -34.90
C VAL A 6 -0.61 14.29 -33.79
N TYR A 7 -1.42 13.23 -33.93
CA TYR A 7 -1.44 12.11 -32.97
C TYR A 7 -0.11 11.35 -32.90
N VAL A 8 0.52 11.07 -34.05
CA VAL A 8 1.81 10.36 -34.08
C VAL A 8 2.93 11.21 -33.47
N VAL A 9 2.93 12.53 -33.68
CA VAL A 9 3.92 13.43 -33.06
C VAL A 9 3.70 13.54 -31.55
N ILE A 10 2.46 13.58 -31.06
CA ILE A 10 2.17 13.60 -29.62
C ILE A 10 2.59 12.29 -28.94
N ILE A 11 2.31 11.12 -29.54
CA ILE A 11 2.72 9.81 -28.99
C ILE A 11 4.25 9.70 -28.92
N ILE A 12 4.96 10.17 -29.95
CA ILE A 12 6.43 10.17 -29.96
C ILE A 12 6.98 11.15 -28.91
N VAL A 13 6.37 12.31 -28.70
CA VAL A 13 6.79 13.26 -27.66
C VAL A 13 6.49 12.72 -26.26
N VAL A 14 5.35 12.07 -26.02
CA VAL A 14 5.04 11.43 -24.73
C VAL A 14 5.95 10.23 -24.46
N ALA A 15 6.21 9.39 -25.46
CA ALA A 15 7.14 8.26 -25.34
C ALA A 15 8.61 8.72 -25.18
N LEU A 16 8.99 9.86 -25.77
CA LEU A 16 10.30 10.46 -25.57
C LEU A 16 10.40 11.17 -24.23
N VAL A 17 9.35 11.83 -23.73
CA VAL A 17 9.35 12.44 -22.39
C VAL A 17 9.31 11.34 -21.32
N ALA A 18 8.46 10.33 -21.43
CA ALA A 18 8.44 9.17 -20.55
C ALA A 18 9.77 8.40 -20.63
N GLY A 19 10.30 8.17 -21.84
CA GLY A 19 11.57 7.49 -22.06
C GLY A 19 12.80 8.30 -21.63
N PHE A 20 12.73 9.63 -21.62
CA PHE A 20 13.82 10.52 -21.18
C PHE A 20 13.77 10.76 -19.67
N VAL A 21 12.58 10.79 -19.07
CA VAL A 21 12.38 10.69 -17.61
C VAL A 21 12.89 9.32 -17.11
N LEU A 22 12.68 8.23 -17.86
CA LEU A 22 13.18 6.90 -17.49
C LEU A 22 14.69 6.68 -17.74
N LYS A 23 15.33 7.46 -18.63
CA LYS A 23 16.75 7.25 -19.03
C LYS A 23 17.76 8.24 -18.45
N ARG A 24 17.35 9.26 -17.68
CA ARG A 24 18.30 10.26 -17.13
C ARG A 24 18.26 10.50 -15.62
N ALA A 25 17.52 9.71 -14.84
CA ALA A 25 17.71 9.66 -13.40
C ALA A 25 18.44 8.37 -13.04
N ILE A 26 19.72 8.52 -12.72
CA ILE A 26 20.52 7.51 -12.03
C ILE A 26 19.77 7.24 -10.71
N PHE A 27 19.21 6.03 -10.56
CA PHE A 27 18.43 5.58 -9.39
C PHE A 27 19.29 5.37 -8.14
N ALA A 28 19.87 6.46 -7.69
CA ALA A 28 20.40 6.72 -6.37
C ALA A 28 20.57 8.24 -6.33
N GLU A 29 19.50 8.98 -6.04
CA GLU A 29 19.74 10.19 -5.25
C GLU A 29 20.44 9.69 -3.99
N SER A 30 21.71 10.05 -3.82
CA SER A 30 22.40 9.88 -2.57
C SER A 30 21.65 10.75 -1.57
N PHE A 31 20.72 10.16 -0.84
CA PHE A 31 20.17 10.81 0.34
C PHE A 31 21.33 11.10 1.27
N ASP A 32 21.40 12.33 1.79
CA ASP A 32 22.34 12.71 2.83
C ASP A 32 21.91 12.07 4.15
N TRP A 33 21.97 10.74 4.19
CA TRP A 33 21.93 10.00 5.42
C TRP A 33 23.16 10.37 6.25
N PRO A 34 23.02 10.51 7.57
CA PRO A 34 24.19 10.59 8.42
C PRO A 34 25.00 9.29 8.27
N THR A 35 26.08 9.37 7.50
CA THR A 35 27.03 8.26 7.27
C THR A 35 28.15 8.23 8.31
N SER A 36 28.27 9.30 9.11
CA SER A 36 29.27 9.46 10.15
C SER A 36 28.61 9.84 11.48
N GLY A 37 29.26 9.50 12.59
CA GLY A 37 28.77 9.73 13.94
C GLY A 37 28.75 8.46 14.80
N GLN A 38 28.52 8.64 16.09
CA GLN A 38 28.42 7.51 17.03
C GLN A 38 27.22 6.64 16.64
N LYS A 39 27.47 5.34 16.49
CA LYS A 39 26.43 4.33 16.34
C LYS A 39 26.04 3.81 17.71
N SER A 40 24.75 3.78 18.01
CA SER A 40 24.23 3.16 19.23
C SER A 40 22.92 2.44 18.96
N LEU A 41 22.55 1.55 19.88
CA LEU A 41 21.27 0.84 19.87
C LEU A 41 20.42 1.33 21.04
N GLU A 42 19.15 1.60 20.77
CA GLU A 42 18.12 1.88 21.75
C GLU A 42 17.15 0.69 21.74
N LYS A 43 16.88 0.10 22.91
CA LYS A 43 15.86 -0.94 23.06
C LYS A 43 14.55 -0.28 23.43
N VAL A 44 13.56 -0.36 22.55
CA VAL A 44 12.24 0.23 22.79
C VAL A 44 11.24 -0.89 23.02
N SER A 45 10.54 -0.82 24.16
CA SER A 45 9.39 -1.68 24.42
C SER A 45 8.21 -1.19 23.59
N VAL A 46 7.73 -2.01 22.66
CA VAL A 46 6.52 -1.73 21.87
C VAL A 46 5.29 -2.36 22.51
N ALA A 47 4.10 -1.92 22.07
CA ALA A 47 2.81 -2.15 22.74
C ALA A 47 2.47 -3.63 22.98
N ASP A 48 3.06 -4.55 22.21
CA ASP A 48 2.81 -6.00 22.30
C ASP A 48 3.81 -6.74 23.20
N GLY A 49 4.62 -6.02 23.98
CA GLY A 49 5.63 -6.61 24.88
C GLY A 49 6.90 -7.09 24.17
N GLU A 50 6.96 -6.94 22.84
CA GLU A 50 8.19 -7.12 22.06
C GLU A 50 9.13 -5.93 22.29
N THR A 51 10.44 -6.20 22.19
CA THR A 51 11.47 -5.17 22.25
C THR A 51 12.05 -5.02 20.85
N GLU A 52 11.87 -3.85 20.25
CA GLU A 52 12.48 -3.53 18.97
C GLU A 52 13.83 -2.83 19.22
N GLU A 53 14.82 -3.18 18.41
CA GLU A 53 16.13 -2.53 18.44
C GLU A 53 16.15 -1.39 17.42
N ILE A 54 16.19 -0.15 17.93
CA ILE A 54 16.31 1.05 17.12
C ILE A 54 17.78 1.43 17.03
N MET A 55 18.28 1.55 15.81
CA MET A 55 19.61 2.03 15.52
C MET A 55 19.62 3.56 15.54
N ILE A 56 20.70 4.14 16.05
CA ILE A 56 20.96 5.58 16.00
C ILE A 56 22.28 5.79 15.29
N THR A 57 22.27 6.51 14.16
CA THR A 57 23.48 6.91 13.44
C THR A 57 23.54 8.43 13.37
N GLY A 58 24.55 9.04 13.99
CA GLY A 58 24.68 10.52 13.98
C GLY A 58 23.49 11.26 14.59
N GLY A 59 22.80 10.64 15.56
CA GLY A 59 21.59 11.18 16.19
C GLY A 59 20.28 10.89 15.43
N TYR A 60 20.36 10.26 14.26
CA TYR A 60 19.18 9.88 13.46
C TYR A 60 18.74 8.46 13.78
N ARG A 61 17.47 8.30 14.18
CA ARG A 61 16.87 7.00 14.55
C ARG A 61 16.41 6.26 13.30
N HIS A 62 16.62 4.94 13.25
CA HIS A 62 16.15 4.06 12.17
C HIS A 62 16.05 2.60 12.66
N SER A 63 15.06 1.85 12.16
CA SER A 63 14.86 0.41 12.45
C SER A 63 15.26 -0.48 11.27
N VAL A 64 15.58 0.12 10.12
CA VAL A 64 16.11 -0.53 8.92
C VAL A 64 17.39 0.17 8.49
N LEU A 65 18.26 -0.49 7.71
CA LEU A 65 19.48 0.16 7.25
C LEU A 65 19.13 1.34 6.32
N LEU A 66 19.64 2.54 6.63
CA LEU A 66 19.34 3.75 5.86
C LEU A 66 19.67 3.61 4.36
N GLU A 67 20.74 2.87 4.04
CA GLU A 67 21.15 2.58 2.66
C GLU A 67 20.17 1.69 1.87
N GLU A 68 19.27 0.99 2.55
CA GLU A 68 18.17 0.23 1.93
C GLU A 68 16.98 1.12 1.57
N ILE A 69 16.88 2.33 2.15
CA ILE A 69 15.89 3.33 1.80
C ILE A 69 16.41 4.12 0.59
N VAL A 70 15.76 3.94 -0.55
CA VAL A 70 16.25 4.36 -1.86
C VAL A 70 15.22 5.19 -2.60
N GLY A 71 15.66 6.00 -3.56
CA GLY A 71 14.75 6.82 -4.37
C GLY A 71 13.94 5.98 -5.36
N GLY A 72 12.64 6.27 -5.44
CA GLY A 72 11.71 5.68 -6.41
C GLY A 72 11.67 6.40 -7.76
N GLY A 73 12.32 7.57 -7.87
CA GLY A 73 12.36 8.40 -9.08
C GLY A 73 11.72 9.77 -8.85
N PRO A 74 10.47 9.86 -8.36
CA PRO A 74 9.89 11.13 -7.92
C PRO A 74 10.58 11.67 -6.66
N GLU A 75 10.64 13.00 -6.54
CA GLU A 75 11.02 13.68 -5.30
C GLU A 75 9.91 13.54 -4.24
N LYS A 76 10.17 14.04 -3.02
CA LYS A 76 9.14 14.19 -1.97
C LYS A 76 7.93 14.97 -2.54
N ASP A 77 6.73 14.45 -2.32
CA ASP A 77 5.46 14.95 -2.88
C ASP A 77 5.41 15.01 -4.43
N GLY A 78 6.36 14.38 -5.15
CA GLY A 78 6.33 14.29 -6.61
C GLY A 78 5.16 13.45 -7.15
N ILE A 79 4.60 12.59 -6.28
CA ILE A 79 3.30 11.94 -6.44
C ILE A 79 2.37 12.60 -5.40
N PRO A 80 1.58 13.62 -5.76
CA PRO A 80 0.86 14.40 -4.76
C PRO A 80 -0.23 13.55 -4.09
N SER A 81 -0.28 13.54 -2.76
CA SER A 81 -1.41 12.94 -2.02
C SER A 81 -2.71 13.72 -2.29
N ILE A 82 -3.86 13.08 -2.06
CA ILE A 82 -5.15 13.76 -2.07
C ILE A 82 -5.53 14.12 -0.63
N ASP A 83 -5.52 15.41 -0.32
CA ASP A 83 -5.74 15.90 1.06
C ASP A 83 -7.14 16.50 1.31
N ASP A 84 -7.86 16.80 0.23
CA ASP A 84 -9.26 17.26 0.25
C ASP A 84 -10.08 16.43 -0.77
N PRO A 85 -10.27 15.12 -0.51
CA PRO A 85 -10.92 14.23 -1.47
C PRO A 85 -12.37 14.64 -1.70
N LYS A 86 -12.77 14.67 -2.98
CA LYS A 86 -14.17 14.88 -3.40
C LYS A 86 -14.77 13.57 -3.84
N PHE A 87 -16.03 13.36 -3.49
CA PHE A 87 -16.75 12.15 -3.80
C PHE A 87 -18.01 12.44 -4.62
N VAL A 88 -18.34 11.50 -5.49
CA VAL A 88 -19.52 11.51 -6.35
C VAL A 88 -20.36 10.28 -6.08
N ASP A 89 -21.61 10.27 -6.54
CA ASP A 89 -22.45 9.08 -6.44
C ASP A 89 -22.05 8.00 -7.47
N VAL A 90 -22.62 6.80 -7.33
CA VAL A 90 -22.39 5.67 -8.23
C VAL A 90 -22.65 6.02 -9.69
N ARG A 91 -23.72 6.78 -9.97
CA ARG A 91 -24.16 7.05 -11.35
C ARG A 91 -23.17 7.97 -12.06
N GLU A 92 -22.66 8.99 -11.38
CA GLU A 92 -21.61 9.84 -11.93
C GLU A 92 -20.28 9.07 -12.09
N ALA A 93 -19.97 8.17 -11.15
CA ALA A 93 -18.78 7.32 -11.25
C ALA A 93 -18.79 6.36 -12.45
N GLU A 94 -19.97 5.88 -12.86
CA GLU A 94 -20.15 5.03 -14.05
C GLU A 94 -19.73 5.73 -15.36
N ASP A 95 -19.66 7.05 -15.40
CA ASP A 95 -19.17 7.78 -16.58
C ASP A 95 -17.67 7.55 -16.85
N TYR A 96 -16.93 7.03 -15.86
CA TYR A 96 -15.48 6.86 -15.96
C TYR A 96 -14.89 5.60 -15.32
N LEU A 97 -15.68 4.80 -14.61
CA LEU A 97 -15.27 3.51 -14.05
C LEU A 97 -15.98 2.35 -14.74
N ASP A 98 -15.19 1.41 -15.26
CA ASP A 98 -15.70 0.13 -15.73
C ASP A 98 -15.98 -0.82 -14.56
N ASP A 99 -16.89 -1.78 -14.76
CA ASP A 99 -17.26 -2.77 -13.72
C ASP A 99 -16.07 -3.60 -13.21
N THR A 100 -15.03 -3.75 -14.03
CA THR A 100 -13.83 -4.52 -13.70
C THR A 100 -12.79 -3.71 -12.93
N GLU A 101 -12.96 -2.39 -12.80
CA GLU A 101 -11.99 -1.52 -12.12
C GLU A 101 -11.86 -1.94 -10.64
N PRO A 102 -10.66 -2.29 -10.17
CA PRO A 102 -10.43 -2.60 -8.76
C PRO A 102 -10.33 -1.34 -7.91
N GLY A 103 -10.64 -1.47 -6.63
CA GLY A 103 -10.48 -0.39 -5.66
C GLY A 103 -10.56 -0.87 -4.23
N ILE A 104 -10.29 0.07 -3.32
CA ILE A 104 -10.50 -0.11 -1.88
C ILE A 104 -11.93 0.31 -1.55
N SER A 105 -12.67 -0.55 -0.87
CA SER A 105 -13.93 -0.26 -0.22
C SER A 105 -13.71 -0.09 1.28
N LEU A 106 -14.20 1.02 1.82
CA LEU A 106 -14.10 1.35 3.23
C LEU A 106 -15.46 1.77 3.77
N THR A 107 -15.88 1.16 4.88
CA THR A 107 -17.11 1.53 5.58
C THR A 107 -16.77 2.03 6.98
N ILE A 108 -17.22 3.23 7.31
CA ILE A 108 -17.13 3.83 8.65
C ILE A 108 -18.51 4.40 8.97
N GLY A 109 -19.10 3.95 10.09
CA GLY A 109 -20.47 4.31 10.42
C GLY A 109 -21.43 3.83 9.32
N ASP A 110 -22.25 4.74 8.82
CA ASP A 110 -23.21 4.47 7.75
C ASP A 110 -22.65 4.83 6.35
N THR A 111 -21.46 5.46 6.31
CA THR A 111 -20.83 5.91 5.07
C THR A 111 -19.91 4.84 4.51
N THR A 112 -20.12 4.46 3.25
CA THR A 112 -19.25 3.53 2.51
C THR A 112 -18.66 4.21 1.30
N ARG A 113 -17.34 4.19 1.19
CA ARG A 113 -16.57 4.83 0.12
C ARG A 113 -15.79 3.84 -0.73
N PHE A 114 -15.69 4.12 -2.02
CA PHE A 114 -14.83 3.41 -2.97
C PHE A 114 -13.69 4.32 -3.45
N TYR A 115 -12.46 3.80 -3.41
CA TYR A 115 -11.25 4.47 -3.87
C TYR A 115 -10.68 3.68 -5.07
N PRO A 116 -10.96 4.11 -6.31
CA PRO A 116 -10.55 3.38 -7.52
C PRO A 116 -9.03 3.36 -7.71
N PHE A 117 -8.47 2.21 -8.10
CA PHE A 117 -7.04 2.08 -8.33
C PHE A 117 -6.57 2.97 -9.49
N GLN A 118 -7.35 3.16 -10.55
CA GLN A 118 -7.02 4.12 -11.62
C GLN A 118 -6.84 5.58 -11.15
N ILE A 119 -7.27 5.93 -9.93
CA ILE A 119 -6.94 7.20 -9.29
C ILE A 119 -5.77 7.00 -8.33
N LEU A 120 -5.81 5.99 -7.46
CA LEU A 120 -4.77 5.74 -6.46
C LEU A 120 -3.37 5.52 -7.06
N VAL A 121 -3.25 4.93 -8.26
CA VAL A 121 -1.95 4.78 -8.97
C VAL A 121 -1.24 6.11 -9.22
N TRP A 122 -1.96 7.24 -9.23
CA TRP A 122 -1.42 8.58 -9.49
C TRP A 122 -1.13 9.40 -8.23
N HIS A 123 -1.57 8.91 -7.07
CA HIS A 123 -1.58 9.67 -5.81
C HIS A 123 -0.99 8.92 -4.63
N GLU A 124 -1.10 7.59 -4.63
CA GLU A 124 -0.64 6.62 -3.62
C GLU A 124 -1.22 6.81 -2.21
N ILE A 125 -1.66 8.01 -1.82
CA ILE A 125 -2.18 8.36 -0.50
C ILE A 125 -3.41 9.27 -0.66
N VAL A 126 -4.47 8.97 0.09
CA VAL A 126 -5.64 9.83 0.30
C VAL A 126 -5.80 10.06 1.81
N ASN A 127 -5.70 11.31 2.25
CA ASN A 127 -5.97 11.74 3.62
C ASN A 127 -7.45 12.14 3.73
N ASP A 128 -8.30 11.23 4.20
CA ASP A 128 -9.76 11.40 4.17
C ASP A 128 -10.35 11.56 5.59
N THR A 129 -11.59 12.05 5.65
CA THR A 129 -12.45 12.07 6.85
C THR A 129 -13.81 11.49 6.51
N ILE A 130 -14.19 10.40 7.18
CA ILE A 130 -15.52 9.78 7.07
C ILE A 130 -16.19 9.86 8.44
N ASP A 131 -17.39 10.43 8.51
CA ASP A 131 -18.17 10.59 9.75
C ASP A 131 -17.33 11.16 10.92
N GLY A 132 -16.44 12.12 10.63
CA GLY A 132 -15.54 12.74 11.60
C GLY A 132 -14.29 11.93 11.99
N LYS A 133 -14.16 10.69 11.50
CA LYS A 133 -12.96 9.85 11.68
C LYS A 133 -11.98 10.07 10.53
N ARG A 134 -10.76 10.52 10.86
CA ARG A 134 -9.65 10.59 9.90
C ARG A 134 -9.18 9.19 9.53
N VAL A 135 -8.90 9.00 8.24
CA VAL A 135 -8.33 7.77 7.69
C VAL A 135 -7.26 8.11 6.67
N MET A 136 -6.31 7.20 6.51
CA MET A 136 -5.29 7.28 5.47
C MET A 136 -5.41 6.05 4.57
N VAL A 137 -5.89 6.25 3.34
CA VAL A 137 -5.96 5.19 2.32
C VAL A 137 -4.66 5.22 1.54
N THR A 138 -3.99 4.08 1.43
CA THR A 138 -2.68 3.97 0.77
C THR A 138 -2.70 2.89 -0.30
N PHE A 139 -1.96 3.10 -1.38
CA PHE A 139 -1.79 2.12 -2.44
C PHE A 139 -0.40 2.22 -3.08
N CYS A 140 0.35 1.12 -3.06
CA CYS A 140 1.61 0.97 -3.77
C CYS A 140 1.38 0.18 -5.07
N PRO A 141 1.44 0.83 -6.25
CA PRO A 141 1.24 0.17 -7.53
C PRO A 141 2.37 -0.82 -7.89
N LEU A 142 3.60 -0.60 -7.39
CA LEU A 142 4.72 -1.53 -7.64
C LEU A 142 4.52 -2.88 -6.95
N CYS A 143 3.77 -2.90 -5.85
CA CYS A 143 3.62 -4.09 -5.00
C CYS A 143 2.19 -4.62 -4.97
N LEU A 144 1.25 -3.95 -5.64
CA LEU A 144 -0.19 -4.20 -5.53
C LEU A 144 -0.67 -4.22 -4.06
N THR A 145 -0.16 -3.28 -3.27
CA THR A 145 -0.41 -3.22 -1.83
C THR A 145 -1.32 -2.05 -1.49
N GLY A 146 -2.57 -2.35 -1.12
CA GLY A 146 -3.49 -1.40 -0.51
C GLY A 146 -3.50 -1.58 1.01
N VAL A 147 -3.51 -0.49 1.78
CA VAL A 147 -3.75 -0.53 3.23
C VAL A 147 -4.47 0.74 3.68
N VAL A 148 -5.42 0.61 4.61
CA VAL A 148 -6.08 1.75 5.25
C VAL A 148 -5.64 1.83 6.70
N PHE A 149 -5.16 3.00 7.12
CA PHE A 149 -4.66 3.25 8.47
C PHE A 149 -5.52 4.27 9.22
N ASP A 150 -5.54 4.15 10.55
CA ASP A 150 -5.88 5.23 11.47
C ASP A 150 -4.61 6.08 11.68
N PRO A 151 -4.56 7.32 11.17
CA PRO A 151 -3.34 8.12 11.14
C PRO A 151 -3.10 8.83 12.48
N ILE A 152 -3.20 8.08 13.59
CA ILE A 152 -2.86 8.51 14.93
C ILE A 152 -1.43 8.10 15.23
N VAL A 153 -0.55 9.09 15.41
CA VAL A 153 0.85 8.93 15.77
C VAL A 153 1.02 9.43 17.20
N SER A 154 1.34 8.53 18.13
CA SER A 154 1.52 8.87 19.56
C SER A 154 0.35 9.66 20.17
N GLY A 155 -0.88 9.33 19.79
CA GLY A 155 -2.11 9.96 20.30
C GLY A 155 -2.56 11.22 19.55
N GLU A 156 -1.83 11.63 18.50
CA GLU A 156 -2.18 12.79 17.70
C GLU A 156 -2.50 12.40 16.25
N ARG A 157 -3.49 13.07 15.66
CA ARG A 157 -3.80 12.89 14.24
C ARG A 157 -2.78 13.61 13.37
N VAL A 158 -2.20 12.90 12.40
CA VAL A 158 -1.17 13.44 11.51
C VAL A 158 -1.57 13.21 10.05
N GLU A 159 -1.19 14.13 9.16
CA GLU A 159 -1.32 13.97 7.72
C GLU A 159 -0.04 13.40 7.13
N PHE A 160 -0.19 12.55 6.12
CA PHE A 160 0.93 11.88 5.46
C PHE A 160 1.04 12.31 4.00
N GLY A 161 2.26 12.25 3.47
CA GLY A 161 2.55 12.44 2.06
C GLY A 161 3.46 11.35 1.50
N THR A 162 3.68 11.40 0.19
CA THR A 162 4.60 10.48 -0.48
C THR A 162 6.03 10.99 -0.35
N SER A 163 6.95 10.13 0.10
CA SER A 163 8.33 10.57 0.37
C SER A 163 9.24 10.57 -0.87
N GLY A 164 8.75 10.03 -1.98
CA GLY A 164 9.55 9.69 -3.17
C GLY A 164 10.49 8.50 -2.97
N LYS A 165 10.43 7.81 -1.82
CA LYS A 165 11.34 6.71 -1.46
C LYS A 165 10.64 5.36 -1.46
N LEU A 166 11.46 4.34 -1.57
CA LEU A 166 11.09 2.95 -1.49
C LEU A 166 11.98 2.25 -0.46
N TRP A 167 11.43 1.23 0.19
CA TRP A 167 12.18 0.24 0.95
C TRP A 167 11.62 -1.13 0.58
N ASN A 168 12.48 -2.05 0.13
CA ASN A 168 12.07 -3.35 -0.44
C ASN A 168 11.01 -3.22 -1.56
N SER A 169 11.27 -2.29 -2.49
CA SER A 169 10.38 -1.88 -3.59
C SER A 169 9.01 -1.32 -3.19
N ASN A 170 8.70 -1.25 -1.89
CA ASN A 170 7.41 -0.80 -1.40
C ASN A 170 7.43 0.68 -1.01
N LEU A 171 6.25 1.31 -1.03
CA LEU A 171 6.04 2.72 -0.72
C LEU A 171 6.57 3.07 0.68
N VAL A 172 7.43 4.10 0.73
CA VAL A 172 7.77 4.79 1.97
C VAL A 172 7.00 6.12 2.00
N MET A 173 6.16 6.27 3.01
CA MET A 173 5.41 7.51 3.28
C MET A 173 6.24 8.41 4.19
N TYR A 174 5.81 9.66 4.36
CA TYR A 174 6.32 10.50 5.45
C TYR A 174 5.17 11.17 6.19
N ASP A 175 5.35 11.43 7.48
CA ASP A 175 4.40 12.24 8.24
C ASP A 175 4.79 13.72 8.19
N ARG A 176 3.83 14.60 7.90
CA ARG A 176 4.10 16.04 7.71
C ARG A 176 4.48 16.78 8.99
N LYS A 177 4.32 16.14 10.15
CA LYS A 177 4.59 16.78 11.44
C LYS A 177 6.07 16.68 11.82
N THR A 178 6.70 15.53 11.57
CA THR A 178 8.07 15.25 12.00
C THR A 178 9.01 14.85 10.87
N ASP A 179 8.48 14.71 9.65
CA ASP A 179 9.21 14.19 8.50
C ASP A 179 9.82 12.79 8.73
N SER A 180 9.27 12.01 9.69
CA SER A 180 9.66 10.62 9.85
C SER A 180 9.16 9.81 8.66
N LEU A 181 9.90 8.77 8.28
CA LEU A 181 9.61 7.89 7.16
C LEU A 181 8.93 6.63 7.64
N TRP A 182 7.88 6.21 6.94
CA TRP A 182 7.00 5.12 7.34
C TRP A 182 6.89 4.07 6.24
N SER A 183 7.13 2.81 6.57
CA SER A 183 6.89 1.69 5.67
C SER A 183 5.39 1.42 5.56
N GLN A 184 4.85 1.44 4.34
CA GLN A 184 3.43 1.14 4.12
C GLN A 184 3.09 -0.30 4.53
N VAL A 185 3.93 -1.28 4.22
CA VAL A 185 3.66 -2.70 4.56
C VAL A 185 3.73 -2.93 6.07
N LEU A 186 4.69 -2.32 6.78
CA LEU A 186 4.78 -2.49 8.23
C LEU A 186 3.72 -1.66 8.98
N GLY A 187 3.24 -0.57 8.37
CA GLY A 187 2.48 0.45 9.08
C GLY A 187 3.32 1.12 10.18
N GLU A 188 4.64 1.20 10.02
CA GLU A 188 5.57 1.60 11.07
C GLU A 188 6.56 2.65 10.57
N ALA A 189 6.93 3.60 11.44
CA ALA A 189 8.03 4.51 11.21
C ALA A 189 9.36 3.76 11.22
N ILE A 190 10.05 3.74 10.09
CA ILE A 190 11.33 3.04 9.90
C ILE A 190 12.55 3.95 10.03
N ALA A 191 12.36 5.26 9.96
CA ALA A 191 13.42 6.26 10.13
C ALA A 191 12.86 7.62 10.58
N GLY A 192 13.65 8.38 11.33
CA GLY A 192 13.26 9.70 11.86
C GLY A 192 12.76 9.67 13.29
N GLU A 193 12.24 10.80 13.78
CA GLU A 193 11.87 10.99 15.19
C GLU A 193 10.93 9.88 15.71
N LYS A 194 9.96 9.48 14.89
CA LYS A 194 8.90 8.53 15.26
C LYS A 194 9.26 7.06 15.09
N THR A 195 10.51 6.73 14.72
CA THR A 195 10.96 5.34 14.50
C THR A 195 10.45 4.37 15.58
N GLY A 196 9.90 3.22 15.15
CA GLY A 196 9.27 2.19 16.00
C GLY A 196 7.79 2.44 16.33
N THR A 197 7.23 3.60 15.94
CA THR A 197 5.79 3.87 16.13
C THR A 197 4.99 3.16 15.04
N LYS A 198 3.89 2.50 15.43
CA LYS A 198 2.98 1.77 14.53
C LYS A 198 1.64 2.51 14.35
N LEU A 199 1.06 2.38 13.17
CA LEU A 199 -0.28 2.83 12.80
C LEU A 199 -1.27 1.70 12.98
N GLY A 200 -2.48 2.03 13.44
CA GLY A 200 -3.59 1.07 13.48
C GLY A 200 -4.13 0.81 12.07
N ILE A 201 -4.40 -0.45 11.72
CA ILE A 201 -5.09 -0.79 10.47
C ILE A 201 -6.60 -0.65 10.67
N ILE A 202 -7.27 0.02 9.74
CA ILE A 202 -8.74 0.10 9.69
C ILE A 202 -9.25 -0.97 8.74
N PRO A 203 -10.26 -1.78 9.11
CA PRO A 203 -10.80 -2.78 8.20
C PRO A 203 -11.34 -2.23 6.89
N TRP A 204 -10.86 -2.79 5.79
CA TRP A 204 -11.21 -2.43 4.41
C TRP A 204 -11.27 -3.68 3.52
N ASP A 205 -11.91 -3.58 2.35
CA ASP A 205 -12.00 -4.66 1.36
C ASP A 205 -11.44 -4.22 0.00
N GLN A 206 -10.69 -5.08 -0.70
CA GLN A 206 -10.38 -4.88 -2.11
C GLN A 206 -11.47 -5.55 -2.95
N MET A 207 -12.09 -4.82 -3.87
CA MET A 207 -13.10 -5.41 -4.77
C MET A 207 -13.23 -4.62 -6.07
N LYS A 208 -13.94 -5.22 -7.04
CA LYS A 208 -14.25 -4.59 -8.33
C LYS A 208 -15.44 -3.64 -8.20
N PHE A 209 -15.40 -2.52 -8.91
CA PHE A 209 -16.43 -1.48 -8.87
C PHE A 209 -17.82 -2.02 -9.21
N GLY A 210 -17.94 -2.91 -10.19
CA GLY A 210 -19.23 -3.49 -10.59
C GLY A 210 -19.91 -4.31 -9.50
N ILE A 211 -19.12 -5.01 -8.67
CA ILE A 211 -19.60 -5.73 -7.48
C ILE A 211 -19.93 -4.71 -6.38
N TRP A 212 -19.03 -3.76 -6.15
CA TRP A 212 -19.17 -2.76 -5.10
C TRP A 212 -20.46 -1.94 -5.27
N LYS A 213 -20.75 -1.45 -6.47
CA LYS A 213 -21.92 -0.60 -6.73
C LYS A 213 -23.26 -1.34 -6.61
N GLN A 214 -23.28 -2.65 -6.84
CA GLN A 214 -24.47 -3.48 -6.61
C GLN A 214 -24.75 -3.62 -5.12
N LYS A 215 -23.70 -3.75 -4.31
CA LYS A 215 -23.80 -3.90 -2.85
C LYS A 215 -24.04 -2.58 -2.13
N TYR A 216 -23.44 -1.50 -2.60
CA TYR A 216 -23.49 -0.17 -2.01
C TYR A 216 -24.01 0.85 -3.03
N PRO A 217 -25.28 0.76 -3.46
CA PRO A 217 -25.83 1.64 -4.49
C PRO A 217 -25.91 3.11 -4.06
N ASN A 218 -25.88 3.37 -2.74
CA ASN A 218 -25.84 4.71 -2.16
C ASN A 218 -24.44 5.10 -1.67
N GLY A 219 -23.42 4.31 -2.00
CA GLY A 219 -22.04 4.59 -1.62
C GLY A 219 -21.46 5.78 -2.39
N GLU A 220 -20.36 6.31 -1.86
CA GLU A 220 -19.65 7.45 -2.44
C GLU A 220 -18.36 6.97 -3.13
N VAL A 221 -18.04 7.51 -4.30
CA VAL A 221 -16.86 7.11 -5.08
C VAL A 221 -15.91 8.28 -5.18
N LEU A 222 -14.61 8.05 -4.94
CA LEU A 222 -13.59 9.08 -5.10
C LEU A 222 -13.62 9.61 -6.54
N SER A 223 -13.79 10.92 -6.67
CA SER A 223 -13.89 11.62 -7.94
C SER A 223 -12.52 11.88 -8.55
N ARG A 224 -12.51 12.24 -9.84
CA ARG A 224 -11.31 12.72 -10.54
C ARG A 224 -10.97 14.19 -10.22
N ASP A 225 -11.80 14.88 -9.44
CA ASP A 225 -11.50 16.21 -8.91
C ASP A 225 -10.62 16.10 -7.66
N THR A 226 -9.32 15.90 -7.89
CA THR A 226 -8.33 15.63 -6.84
C THR A 226 -7.45 16.84 -6.52
N GLY A 227 -7.64 17.96 -7.23
CA GLY A 227 -6.71 19.09 -7.24
C GLY A 227 -5.46 18.90 -8.10
N ALA A 228 -5.28 17.75 -8.76
CA ALA A 228 -4.17 17.50 -9.69
C ALA A 228 -4.66 17.18 -11.11
N THR A 229 -3.90 17.59 -12.13
CA THR A 229 -4.16 17.19 -13.52
C THR A 229 -3.38 15.93 -13.86
N LYS A 230 -4.08 14.78 -13.89
CA LYS A 230 -3.52 13.48 -14.23
C LYS A 230 -4.33 12.81 -15.35
N PHE A 231 -3.75 11.80 -15.98
CA PHE A 231 -4.41 11.00 -17.00
C PHE A 231 -5.17 9.83 -16.36
N TYR A 232 -6.17 10.13 -15.53
CA TYR A 232 -7.00 9.08 -14.90
C TYR A 232 -7.64 8.17 -15.94
N GLY A 233 -7.71 6.87 -15.61
CA GLY A 233 -8.13 5.82 -16.54
C GLY A 233 -7.03 5.33 -17.49
N ILE A 234 -5.85 5.98 -17.48
CA ILE A 234 -4.63 5.44 -18.09
C ILE A 234 -3.69 5.05 -16.96
N ASP A 235 -3.32 3.78 -16.92
CA ASP A 235 -2.37 3.26 -15.94
C ASP A 235 -0.93 3.62 -16.35
N PRO A 236 -0.17 4.40 -15.56
CA PRO A 236 1.21 4.75 -15.88
C PRO A 236 2.17 3.55 -15.85
N TYR A 237 1.75 2.42 -15.27
CA TYR A 237 2.49 1.17 -15.22
C TYR A 237 2.16 0.21 -16.38
N GLY A 238 1.16 0.52 -17.22
CA GLY A 238 0.87 -0.22 -18.45
C GLY A 238 0.62 -1.72 -18.23
N ASP A 239 1.41 -2.57 -18.87
CA ASP A 239 1.30 -4.04 -18.77
C ASP A 239 2.02 -4.63 -17.54
N TYR A 240 2.55 -3.79 -16.65
CA TYR A 240 3.36 -4.21 -15.51
C TYR A 240 2.71 -5.31 -14.67
N TYR A 241 1.43 -5.21 -14.34
CA TYR A 241 0.74 -6.20 -13.50
C TYR A 241 0.60 -7.58 -14.16
N THR A 242 0.79 -7.67 -15.48
CA THR A 242 0.55 -8.87 -16.29
C THR A 242 1.81 -9.45 -16.93
N ASN A 243 2.97 -8.83 -16.71
CA ASN A 243 4.26 -9.32 -17.19
C ASN A 243 5.19 -9.68 -16.03
N ASP A 244 6.24 -10.45 -16.30
CA ASP A 244 7.17 -10.93 -15.26
C ASP A 244 8.27 -9.90 -14.90
N LYS A 245 8.31 -8.73 -15.53
CA LYS A 245 9.40 -7.76 -15.36
C LYS A 245 9.16 -6.88 -14.13
N LEU A 246 10.12 -6.85 -13.22
CA LEU A 246 10.11 -5.90 -12.11
C LEU A 246 10.64 -4.54 -12.58
N LEU A 247 9.84 -3.49 -12.42
CA LEU A 247 10.28 -2.10 -12.65
C LEU A 247 11.27 -1.64 -11.58
N TYR A 248 11.08 -2.13 -10.34
CA TYR A 248 11.99 -1.93 -9.23
C TYR A 248 12.31 -3.26 -8.56
N SER A 249 13.56 -3.71 -8.69
CA SER A 249 14.00 -5.06 -8.27
C SER A 249 14.91 -5.07 -7.04
N ARG A 250 15.12 -3.91 -6.41
CA ARG A 250 15.91 -3.78 -5.17
C ARG A 250 15.08 -4.26 -3.98
N VAL A 251 15.30 -5.52 -3.65
CA VAL A 251 14.77 -6.21 -2.48
C VAL A 251 15.92 -6.89 -1.74
N ASN A 252 15.84 -6.91 -0.42
CA ASN A 252 16.88 -7.51 0.42
C ASN A 252 16.80 -9.04 0.45
N ASN A 253 15.60 -9.60 0.29
CA ASN A 253 15.35 -11.03 0.30
C ASN A 253 14.50 -11.45 -0.90
N ARG A 254 14.69 -12.69 -1.35
CA ARG A 254 13.95 -13.32 -2.44
C ARG A 254 13.60 -14.75 -2.05
N ASP A 255 12.53 -15.25 -2.64
CA ASP A 255 12.02 -16.58 -2.38
C ASP A 255 11.40 -17.17 -3.66
N ASP A 256 11.86 -18.34 -4.08
CA ASP A 256 11.47 -18.98 -5.34
C ASP A 256 10.27 -19.93 -5.21
N ARG A 257 9.62 -19.97 -4.04
CA ARG A 257 8.42 -20.81 -3.82
C ARG A 257 7.21 -20.36 -4.63
N LEU A 258 7.18 -19.11 -5.10
CA LEU A 258 6.14 -18.50 -5.94
C LEU A 258 6.78 -17.61 -7.02
N ILE A 259 6.01 -17.26 -8.04
CA ILE A 259 6.42 -16.25 -9.03
C ILE A 259 6.42 -14.88 -8.36
N GLU A 260 7.35 -14.01 -8.75
CA GLU A 260 7.58 -12.69 -8.12
C GLU A 260 6.28 -11.88 -7.94
N LYS A 261 5.37 -11.90 -8.94
CA LYS A 261 4.09 -11.16 -8.91
C LYS A 261 2.86 -12.02 -8.61
N ASP A 262 3.06 -13.19 -7.99
CA ASP A 262 1.92 -13.94 -7.45
C ASP A 262 1.22 -13.11 -6.37
N ASN A 263 -0.11 -13.05 -6.44
CA ASN A 263 -0.94 -12.30 -5.50
C ASN A 263 -1.10 -13.08 -4.21
N ILE A 264 -0.61 -12.52 -3.11
CA ILE A 264 -0.74 -13.12 -1.79
C ILE A 264 -1.55 -12.23 -0.85
N LEU A 265 -2.07 -12.84 0.21
CA LEU A 265 -2.58 -12.16 1.40
C LEU A 265 -1.62 -12.47 2.55
N GLY A 266 -0.89 -11.46 3.00
CA GLY A 266 0.06 -11.58 4.10
C GLY A 266 -0.58 -11.22 5.45
N ILE A 267 -0.26 -11.98 6.50
CA ILE A 267 -0.61 -11.68 7.89
C ILE A 267 0.62 -11.85 8.78
N VAL A 268 0.63 -11.14 9.91
CA VAL A 268 1.62 -11.31 10.98
C VAL A 268 0.86 -11.54 12.29
N ILE A 269 1.11 -12.67 12.95
CA ILE A 269 0.50 -13.03 14.23
C ILE A 269 1.60 -13.42 15.22
N ASN A 270 1.66 -12.73 16.37
CA ASN A 270 2.66 -12.96 17.41
C ASN A 270 4.10 -12.93 16.84
N GLY A 271 4.40 -11.90 16.03
CA GLY A 271 5.70 -11.70 15.38
C GLY A 271 6.02 -12.65 14.22
N LYS A 272 5.13 -13.61 13.88
CA LYS A 272 5.37 -14.59 12.81
C LYS A 272 4.60 -14.25 11.55
N PRO A 273 5.26 -14.14 10.39
CA PRO A 273 4.61 -13.89 9.12
C PRO A 273 4.10 -15.16 8.44
N LYS A 274 2.92 -15.09 7.84
CA LYS A 274 2.36 -16.11 6.94
C LYS A 274 1.69 -15.45 5.74
N ALA A 275 1.80 -16.09 4.59
CA ALA A 275 1.17 -15.65 3.35
C ALA A 275 0.28 -16.76 2.77
N TYR A 276 -0.81 -16.34 2.15
CA TYR A 276 -1.73 -17.22 1.43
C TYR A 276 -1.79 -16.80 -0.02
N LEU A 277 -1.46 -17.72 -0.93
CA LEU A 277 -1.69 -17.53 -2.36
C LEU A 277 -3.19 -17.39 -2.61
N VAL A 278 -3.61 -16.25 -3.17
CA VAL A 278 -5.03 -15.92 -3.36
C VAL A 278 -5.75 -17.01 -4.16
N ASP A 279 -5.12 -17.49 -5.23
CA ASP A 279 -5.73 -18.50 -6.11
C ASP A 279 -5.87 -19.87 -5.44
N ALA A 280 -4.95 -20.24 -4.55
CA ALA A 280 -5.04 -21.46 -3.77
C ALA A 280 -6.23 -21.42 -2.78
N VAL A 281 -6.41 -20.29 -2.09
CA VAL A 281 -7.54 -20.11 -1.16
C VAL A 281 -8.87 -20.13 -1.92
N ARG A 282 -8.94 -19.47 -3.09
CA ARG A 282 -10.12 -19.50 -3.96
C ARG A 282 -10.46 -20.92 -4.42
N ALA A 283 -9.45 -21.68 -4.85
CA ALA A 283 -9.63 -23.07 -5.30
C ALA A 283 -10.14 -23.98 -4.17
N ALA A 284 -9.71 -23.75 -2.94
CA ALA A 284 -10.20 -24.46 -1.75
C ALA A 284 -11.61 -24.04 -1.31
N GLY A 285 -12.09 -22.87 -1.76
CA GLY A 285 -13.38 -22.30 -1.32
C GLY A 285 -13.32 -21.66 0.07
N GLY A 286 -12.12 -21.37 0.57
CA GLY A 286 -11.84 -20.96 1.95
C GLY A 286 -10.90 -21.93 2.65
N VAL A 287 -10.28 -21.48 3.75
CA VAL A 287 -9.27 -22.25 4.50
C VAL A 287 -9.48 -22.05 6.00
N GLU A 288 -9.46 -23.14 6.76
CA GLU A 288 -9.19 -23.09 8.20
C GLU A 288 -7.72 -23.44 8.44
N ASP A 289 -7.06 -22.68 9.30
CA ASP A 289 -5.63 -22.85 9.55
C ASP A 289 -5.31 -22.58 11.03
N ASP A 290 -4.31 -23.29 11.55
CA ASP A 290 -3.79 -23.12 12.91
C ASP A 290 -2.41 -22.48 12.79
N PHE A 291 -2.31 -21.18 13.08
CA PHE A 291 -1.09 -20.41 12.89
C PHE A 291 -0.71 -19.62 14.15
N SER A 292 0.55 -19.76 14.57
CA SER A 292 1.10 -19.08 15.76
C SER A 292 0.24 -19.22 17.04
N GLY A 293 -0.39 -20.39 17.21
CA GLY A 293 -1.24 -20.70 18.37
C GLY A 293 -2.68 -20.18 18.28
N GLU A 294 -3.06 -19.56 17.15
CA GLU A 294 -4.41 -19.05 16.89
C GLU A 294 -5.05 -19.82 15.72
N LYS A 295 -6.33 -20.14 15.86
CA LYS A 295 -7.13 -20.65 14.74
C LYS A 295 -7.67 -19.48 13.92
N ILE A 296 -7.43 -19.52 12.62
CA ILE A 296 -7.81 -18.50 11.66
C ILE A 296 -8.65 -19.10 10.53
N PHE A 297 -9.53 -18.26 9.98
CA PHE A 297 -10.50 -18.63 8.96
C PHE A 297 -10.37 -17.66 7.80
N LEU A 298 -9.95 -18.16 6.64
CA LEU A 298 -9.96 -17.44 5.38
C LEU A 298 -11.27 -17.78 4.66
N GLU A 299 -12.22 -16.86 4.70
CA GLU A 299 -13.54 -17.02 4.10
C GLU A 299 -13.52 -16.40 2.71
N TYR A 300 -13.72 -17.23 1.68
CA TYR A 300 -13.88 -16.76 0.31
C TYR A 300 -15.35 -16.43 0.02
N ASP A 301 -15.65 -15.14 -0.07
CA ASP A 301 -16.95 -14.62 -0.49
C ASP A 301 -17.00 -14.56 -2.02
N LYS A 302 -17.75 -15.51 -2.61
CA LYS A 302 -17.90 -15.65 -4.06
C LYS A 302 -18.69 -14.51 -4.70
N GLU A 303 -19.59 -13.86 -3.96
CA GLU A 303 -20.36 -12.72 -4.47
C GLU A 303 -19.47 -11.48 -4.55
N LEU A 304 -18.57 -11.33 -3.58
CA LEU A 304 -17.62 -10.23 -3.54
C LEU A 304 -16.34 -10.46 -4.34
N ASP A 305 -16.05 -11.71 -4.71
CA ASP A 305 -14.75 -12.15 -5.20
C ASP A 305 -13.63 -11.70 -4.23
N ALA A 306 -13.88 -11.83 -2.92
CA ALA A 306 -13.01 -11.33 -1.86
C ALA A 306 -12.75 -12.41 -0.81
N ILE A 307 -11.51 -12.45 -0.30
CA ILE A 307 -11.14 -13.32 0.83
C ILE A 307 -11.03 -12.43 2.07
N ARG A 308 -11.73 -12.81 3.13
CA ARG A 308 -11.66 -12.14 4.44
C ARG A 308 -11.11 -13.10 5.46
N ILE A 309 -10.18 -12.61 6.28
CA ILE A 309 -9.51 -13.41 7.30
C ILE A 309 -10.12 -13.06 8.65
N PHE A 310 -10.44 -14.07 9.44
CA PHE A 310 -11.00 -13.93 10.78
C PHE A 310 -10.24 -14.79 11.78
N ARG A 311 -10.27 -14.39 13.04
CA ARG A 311 -9.97 -15.23 14.20
C ARG A 311 -11.12 -15.14 15.21
N ASN A 312 -11.14 -16.02 16.19
CA ASN A 312 -12.03 -15.83 17.34
C ASN A 312 -11.32 -14.98 18.40
N ASN A 313 -11.98 -13.93 18.87
CA ASN A 313 -11.50 -13.16 20.02
C ASN A 313 -11.64 -13.98 21.32
N LYS A 314 -11.23 -13.41 22.45
CA LYS A 314 -11.30 -14.08 23.76
C LYS A 314 -12.72 -14.44 24.21
N ASP A 315 -13.71 -13.75 23.66
CA ASP A 315 -15.13 -13.95 23.94
C ASP A 315 -15.78 -14.96 22.96
N GLY A 316 -15.01 -15.48 22.01
CA GLY A 316 -15.46 -16.43 20.99
C GLY A 316 -16.16 -15.79 19.79
N GLU A 317 -16.16 -14.46 19.68
CA GLU A 317 -16.72 -13.73 18.55
C GLU A 317 -15.69 -13.64 17.41
N LYS A 318 -16.17 -13.60 16.17
CA LYS A 318 -15.31 -13.42 14.99
C LYS A 318 -14.75 -11.99 14.97
N GLU A 319 -13.44 -11.88 15.03
CA GLU A 319 -12.67 -10.66 14.83
C GLU A 319 -12.01 -10.71 13.45
N ARG A 320 -12.14 -9.61 12.70
CA ARG A 320 -11.53 -9.49 11.37
C ARG A 320 -10.03 -9.20 11.49
N ILE A 321 -9.23 -9.97 10.76
CA ILE A 321 -7.83 -9.68 10.48
C ILE A 321 -7.76 -9.12 9.07
N ASN A 322 -7.25 -7.91 8.92
CA ASN A 322 -7.02 -7.33 7.61
C ASN A 322 -5.66 -7.77 7.08
N PRO A 323 -5.61 -8.60 6.02
CA PRO A 323 -4.35 -8.96 5.41
C PRO A 323 -3.73 -7.76 4.69
N ILE A 324 -2.43 -7.85 4.47
CA ILE A 324 -1.70 -6.99 3.56
C ILE A 324 -1.64 -7.71 2.21
N PRO A 325 -2.45 -7.30 1.21
CA PRO A 325 -2.27 -7.82 -0.14
C PRO A 325 -0.95 -7.32 -0.70
N SER A 326 -0.25 -8.19 -1.41
CA SER A 326 1.02 -7.85 -2.03
C SER A 326 1.33 -8.82 -3.15
N PHE A 327 2.15 -8.38 -4.09
CA PHE A 327 2.98 -9.28 -4.86
C PHE A 327 4.00 -9.97 -3.96
N TRP A 328 4.25 -11.25 -4.24
CA TRP A 328 5.14 -12.11 -3.46
C TRP A 328 6.51 -11.48 -3.21
N PHE A 329 7.16 -10.94 -4.26
CA PHE A 329 8.52 -10.42 -4.19
C PHE A 329 8.70 -9.31 -3.15
N SER A 330 7.69 -8.45 -2.99
CA SER A 330 7.76 -7.34 -2.03
C SER A 330 7.46 -7.81 -0.61
N TRP A 331 6.54 -8.77 -0.45
CA TRP A 331 6.21 -9.33 0.86
C TRP A 331 7.40 -10.07 1.47
N VAL A 332 8.02 -11.00 0.74
CA VAL A 332 9.15 -11.79 1.28
C VAL A 332 10.42 -10.98 1.48
N ALA A 333 10.57 -9.88 0.75
CA ALA A 333 11.66 -8.95 0.96
C ALA A 333 11.67 -8.41 2.41
N ILE A 334 10.47 -8.18 2.95
CA ILE A 334 10.24 -7.68 4.32
C ILE A 334 10.11 -8.85 5.32
N TYR A 335 9.44 -9.93 4.94
CA TYR A 335 9.19 -11.10 5.78
C TYR A 335 9.81 -12.39 5.20
N PRO A 336 11.15 -12.56 5.25
CA PRO A 336 11.82 -13.68 4.59
C PRO A 336 11.50 -15.06 5.19
N ASN A 337 11.12 -15.11 6.46
CA ASN A 337 10.75 -16.35 7.16
C ASN A 337 9.26 -16.69 7.05
N THR A 338 8.61 -16.24 5.96
CA THR A 338 7.17 -16.42 5.74
C THR A 338 6.79 -17.89 5.61
N GLU A 339 5.88 -18.37 6.46
CA GLU A 339 5.12 -19.59 6.19
C GLU A 339 4.18 -19.37 5.00
N LEU A 340 4.00 -20.37 4.15
CA LEU A 340 3.27 -20.19 2.89
C LEU A 340 2.21 -21.26 2.69
N TYR A 341 0.97 -20.82 2.43
CA TYR A 341 -0.09 -21.64 1.88
C TYR A 341 -0.19 -21.38 0.37
N LYS A 342 -0.06 -22.42 -0.47
CA LYS A 342 -0.07 -22.31 -1.93
C LYS A 342 -0.64 -23.54 -2.61
#